data_AF-A0A2P4QST4-F1
#
_entry.id   AF-A0A2P4QST4-F1
#
_cell.length_a   1.000
_cell.length_b   1.000
_cell.length_c   1.000
_cell.angle_alpha   90.00
_cell.angle_beta   90.00
_cell.angle_gamma   90.00
#
_symmetry.space_group_name_H-M   'P 1'
#
loop_
_entity.id
_entity.type
_entity.pdbx_description
1 polymer ?
#
loop_
_entity_poly.entity_id
_entity_poly.type
_entity_poly.pdbx_seq_one_letter_code
_entity_poly.pdbx_strand_id
1 'polypeptide(L)'
;MEILADRAKNPDYDYVAKIFQQYRESALGSRNSKPMFERLKQIVEDYDDSGQGRAVLQEYNASSGSVFILCIVTNLMSRVHEKIRQSEEICYMDASAAFDPLNTSITLLYSSCAVGALPLGVLFTSDELEITLEKTILPSHAFYGRGAEVGPIVFLTDDSSAERNSLELCWPQGIRLLCTFHVLQAFWRWLHDSKHHIKKEDRAPIMEKMKKILYSTSGPEMDVHYNEFKQKFYGYNLLRKHFELLWNRRQFWARTRLPMRENNTNNYIERSFGMLKDIIFARTQAFNPVQIFHFITMSMERFYARRLLGIAHKHPGHLRIARRFLCPGWEKVDANLIQKTNIDFEFIAPSASNSGIFYIVNTKIGACTCPVGISGGPCKHQGAVAMKFHISTLNFIPSLTPNDRMAN
;
A
#
# COMPACT_ATOMS: atom_id res chain seq x y z
N MET A 1 -1.44 -39.62 44.28
CA MET A 1 -0.15 -38.90 44.19
C MET A 1 0.65 -39.28 42.95
N GLU A 2 0.67 -40.55 42.51
CA GLU A 2 1.39 -40.96 41.28
C GLU A 2 0.97 -40.21 40.00
N ILE A 3 -0.33 -39.95 39.79
CA ILE A 3 -0.82 -39.20 38.61
C ILE A 3 -0.31 -37.75 38.60
N LEU A 4 -0.12 -37.13 39.77
CA LEU A 4 0.39 -35.76 39.89
C LEU A 4 1.91 -35.67 39.70
N ALA A 5 2.64 -36.78 39.91
CA ALA A 5 4.09 -36.90 39.74
C ALA A 5 4.49 -37.39 38.33
N ASP A 6 3.55 -37.98 37.58
CA ASP A 6 3.74 -38.41 36.21
C ASP A 6 3.80 -37.19 35.26
N ARG A 7 5.01 -36.76 34.90
CA ARG A 7 5.22 -35.62 34.00
C ARG A 7 4.68 -35.83 32.58
N ALA A 8 4.37 -37.06 32.17
CA ALA A 8 3.70 -37.31 30.89
C ALA A 8 2.20 -36.98 30.96
N LYS A 9 1.60 -37.00 32.16
CA LYS A 9 0.17 -36.70 32.39
C LYS A 9 -0.07 -35.32 33.00
N ASN A 10 0.86 -34.84 33.84
CA ASN A 10 0.81 -33.54 34.50
C ASN A 10 2.17 -32.84 34.40
N PRO A 11 2.57 -32.37 33.20
CA PRO A 11 3.86 -31.73 33.00
C PRO A 11 3.93 -30.42 33.78
N ASP A 12 5.04 -30.20 34.49
CA ASP A 12 5.33 -28.90 35.07
C ASP A 12 5.77 -27.88 34.00
N TYR A 13 5.81 -26.61 34.39
CA TYR A 13 6.20 -25.53 33.50
C TYR A 13 7.56 -25.80 32.83
N ASP A 14 8.56 -26.26 33.59
CA ASP A 14 9.91 -26.52 33.08
C ASP A 14 9.92 -27.63 32.03
N TYR A 15 9.12 -28.68 32.22
CA TYR A 15 8.98 -29.75 31.25
C TYR A 15 8.31 -29.27 29.96
N VAL A 16 7.21 -28.52 30.06
CA VAL A 16 6.56 -27.92 28.88
C VAL A 16 7.50 -26.96 28.16
N ALA A 17 8.22 -26.11 28.91
CA ALA A 17 9.19 -25.17 28.36
C ALA A 17 10.33 -25.89 27.63
N LYS A 18 10.84 -27.00 28.18
CA LYS A 18 11.89 -27.81 27.55
C LYS A 18 11.40 -28.49 26.27
N ILE A 19 10.21 -29.09 26.28
CA ILE A 19 9.61 -29.67 25.06
C ILE A 19 9.43 -28.58 24.00
N PHE A 20 8.92 -27.43 24.40
CA PHE A 20 8.71 -26.32 23.47
C PHE A 20 10.02 -25.79 22.90
N GLN A 21 11.09 -25.74 23.69
CA GLN A 21 12.41 -25.36 23.21
C GLN A 21 12.99 -26.40 22.23
N GLN A 22 12.84 -27.71 22.50
CA GLN A 22 13.23 -28.77 21.58
C GLN A 22 12.44 -28.71 20.26
N TYR A 23 11.14 -28.43 20.35
CA TYR A 23 10.31 -28.17 19.17
C TYR A 23 10.83 -26.97 18.37
N ARG A 24 11.13 -25.84 19.02
CA ARG A 24 11.67 -24.66 18.33
C ARG A 24 13.00 -24.94 17.64
N GLU A 25 13.92 -25.60 18.32
CA GLU A 25 15.24 -25.93 17.76
C GLU A 25 15.13 -26.87 16.56
N SER A 26 14.23 -27.86 16.61
CA SER A 26 14.01 -28.78 15.50
C SER A 26 13.23 -28.18 14.34
N ALA A 27 12.18 -27.40 14.61
CA ALA A 27 11.30 -26.84 13.58
C ALA A 27 11.84 -25.55 12.96
N LEU A 28 12.38 -24.66 13.80
CA LEU A 28 12.80 -23.31 13.44
C LEU A 28 14.32 -23.15 13.37
N GLY A 29 15.10 -24.13 13.85
CA GLY A 29 16.55 -24.00 13.99
C GLY A 29 16.94 -23.17 15.21
N SER A 30 18.20 -22.74 15.24
CA SER A 30 18.73 -21.91 16.32
C SER A 30 18.19 -20.47 16.26
N ARG A 31 18.42 -19.69 17.33
CA ARG A 31 17.93 -18.30 17.39
C ARG A 31 18.70 -17.34 16.48
N ASN A 32 20.02 -17.48 16.41
CA ASN A 32 20.91 -16.66 15.61
C ASN A 32 22.24 -17.36 15.34
N SER A 33 22.22 -18.45 14.57
CA SER A 33 23.45 -19.11 14.13
C SER A 33 23.24 -19.91 12.85
N LYS A 34 24.31 -20.52 12.34
CA LYS A 34 24.31 -21.28 11.09
C LYS A 34 23.14 -22.26 10.90
N PRO A 35 22.70 -23.04 11.92
CA PRO A 35 21.55 -23.95 11.77
C PRO A 35 20.23 -23.24 11.41
N MET A 36 20.07 -21.97 11.81
CA MET A 36 18.91 -21.16 11.41
C MET A 36 18.91 -20.87 9.92
N PHE A 37 20.06 -20.46 9.36
CA PHE A 37 20.19 -20.20 7.92
C PHE A 37 20.09 -21.48 7.09
N GLU A 38 20.72 -22.58 7.56
CA GLU A 38 20.59 -23.91 6.92
C GLU A 38 19.12 -24.35 6.87
N ARG A 39 18.36 -24.15 7.96
CA ARG A 39 16.93 -24.43 8.00
C ARG A 39 16.13 -23.51 7.10
N LEU A 40 16.41 -22.20 7.12
CA LEU A 40 15.73 -21.21 6.29
C LEU A 40 15.91 -21.51 4.81
N LYS A 41 17.13 -21.83 4.39
CA LYS A 41 17.46 -22.19 3.02
C LYS A 41 16.66 -23.40 2.56
N GLN A 42 16.65 -24.47 3.36
CA GLN A 42 15.87 -25.67 3.06
C GLN A 42 14.38 -25.33 2.86
N ILE A 43 13.76 -24.57 3.76
CA ILE A 43 12.33 -24.27 3.63
C ILE A 43 12.02 -23.33 2.46
N VAL A 44 12.96 -22.46 2.07
CA VAL A 44 12.83 -21.57 0.91
C VAL A 44 12.89 -22.38 -0.37
N GLU A 45 13.87 -23.29 -0.49
CA GLU A 45 14.00 -24.22 -1.62
C GLU A 45 12.76 -25.12 -1.74
N ASP A 46 12.34 -25.78 -0.65
CA ASP A 46 11.14 -26.61 -0.61
C ASP A 46 9.89 -25.83 -1.05
N TYR A 47 9.79 -24.55 -0.65
CA TYR A 47 8.65 -23.71 -1.00
C TYR A 47 8.67 -23.27 -2.47
N ASP A 48 9.83 -22.88 -3.01
CA ASP A 48 9.98 -22.50 -4.42
C ASP A 48 9.66 -23.69 -5.36
N ASP A 49 10.06 -24.91 -4.95
CA ASP A 49 9.79 -26.15 -5.67
C ASP A 49 8.32 -26.62 -5.53
N SER A 50 7.63 -26.23 -4.45
CA SER A 50 6.25 -26.66 -4.19
C SER A 50 5.20 -26.06 -5.14
N GLY A 51 5.55 -25.01 -5.88
CA GLY A 51 4.60 -24.24 -6.68
C GLY A 51 3.58 -23.43 -5.87
N GLN A 52 3.78 -23.28 -4.55
CA GLN A 52 2.93 -22.45 -3.67
C GLN A 52 3.24 -20.94 -3.77
N GLY A 53 4.36 -20.59 -4.40
CA GLY A 53 4.77 -19.23 -4.68
C GLY A 53 6.22 -19.21 -5.15
N ARG A 54 6.87 -18.06 -4.97
CA ARG A 54 8.29 -17.85 -5.23
C ARG A 54 8.95 -17.29 -3.99
N ALA A 55 10.12 -17.79 -3.65
CA ALA A 55 10.94 -17.22 -2.59
C ALA A 55 12.42 -17.27 -2.94
N VAL A 56 13.15 -16.22 -2.59
CA VAL A 56 14.60 -16.13 -2.80
C VAL A 56 15.27 -15.71 -1.50
N LEU A 57 16.41 -16.34 -1.22
CA LEU A 57 17.21 -16.10 -0.02
C LEU A 57 18.64 -15.76 -0.43
N GLN A 58 19.14 -14.64 0.07
CA GLN A 58 20.55 -14.30 0.14
C GLN A 58 20.99 -14.33 1.61
N GLU A 59 21.96 -15.19 1.92
CA GLU A 59 22.54 -15.24 3.25
C GLU A 59 23.44 -14.02 3.51
N TYR A 60 23.49 -13.59 4.77
CA TYR A 60 24.45 -12.58 5.20
C TYR A 60 25.88 -13.12 5.07
N ASN A 61 26.76 -12.36 4.43
CA ASN A 61 28.16 -12.73 4.29
C ASN A 61 29.07 -11.52 4.52
N ALA A 62 29.64 -11.45 5.72
CA ALA A 62 30.55 -10.39 6.16
C ALA A 62 31.79 -10.23 5.27
N SER A 63 32.33 -11.33 4.70
CA SER A 63 33.53 -11.30 3.86
C SER A 63 33.28 -10.65 2.50
N SER A 64 32.07 -10.83 1.96
CA SER A 64 31.63 -10.22 0.70
C SER A 64 30.92 -8.87 0.89
N GLY A 65 30.56 -8.52 2.13
CA GLY A 65 29.70 -7.38 2.44
C GLY A 65 28.22 -7.61 2.10
N SER A 66 27.81 -8.83 1.76
CA SER A 66 26.42 -9.14 1.37
C SER A 66 25.49 -9.09 2.57
N VAL A 67 24.40 -8.32 2.45
CA VAL A 67 23.33 -8.27 3.45
C VAL A 67 22.43 -9.51 3.36
N PHE A 68 21.76 -9.84 4.46
CA PHE A 68 20.70 -10.84 4.44
C PHE A 68 19.49 -10.28 3.68
N ILE A 69 19.00 -11.04 2.69
CA ILE A 69 17.79 -10.73 1.94
C ILE A 69 16.91 -11.97 1.90
N LEU A 70 15.64 -11.81 2.24
CA LEU A 70 14.63 -12.82 1.98
C LEU A 70 13.44 -12.16 1.28
N CYS A 71 13.06 -12.70 0.15
CA CYS A 71 12.04 -12.15 -0.73
C CYS A 71 10.95 -13.20 -0.94
N ILE A 72 9.68 -12.84 -0.73
CA ILE A 72 8.55 -13.78 -0.79
C ILE A 72 7.41 -13.21 -1.64
N VAL A 73 6.98 -14.00 -2.62
CA VAL A 73 5.75 -13.78 -3.40
C VAL A 73 4.90 -15.04 -3.31
N THR A 74 3.82 -15.00 -2.54
CA THR A 74 2.86 -16.11 -2.44
C THR A 74 2.01 -16.26 -3.71
N ASN A 75 1.37 -17.41 -3.90
CA ASN A 75 0.40 -17.59 -4.99
C ASN A 75 -0.75 -16.58 -4.93
N LEU A 76 -1.18 -16.19 -3.72
CA LEU A 76 -2.14 -15.08 -3.58
C LEU A 76 -1.58 -13.77 -4.15
N MET A 77 -0.36 -13.39 -3.80
CA MET A 77 0.29 -12.18 -4.32
C MET A 77 0.49 -12.23 -5.84
N SER A 78 0.90 -13.38 -6.38
CA SER A 78 1.02 -13.61 -7.82
C SER A 78 -0.32 -13.43 -8.56
N ARG A 79 -1.43 -13.93 -7.98
CA ARG A 79 -2.78 -13.68 -8.50
C ARG A 79 -3.20 -12.22 -8.40
N VAL A 80 -2.77 -11.50 -7.36
CA VAL A 80 -3.02 -10.06 -7.25
C VAL A 80 -2.34 -9.33 -8.40
N HIS A 81 -1.08 -9.63 -8.70
CA HIS A 81 -0.40 -9.08 -9.86
C HIS A 81 -1.12 -9.38 -11.18
N GLU A 82 -1.64 -10.61 -11.35
CA GLU A 82 -2.31 -11.02 -12.59
C GLU A 82 -3.70 -10.38 -12.77
N LYS A 83 -4.50 -10.35 -11.70
CA LYS A 83 -5.94 -10.05 -11.79
C LYS A 83 -6.31 -8.65 -11.34
N ILE A 84 -5.48 -7.99 -10.52
CA ILE A 84 -5.78 -6.67 -9.98
C ILE A 84 -5.08 -5.61 -10.82
N ARG A 85 -5.85 -4.99 -11.72
CA ARG A 85 -5.36 -3.98 -12.64
C ARG A 85 -4.68 -2.81 -11.94
N GLN A 86 -5.17 -2.38 -10.78
CA GLN A 86 -4.58 -1.28 -10.01
C GLN A 86 -3.11 -1.53 -9.64
N SER A 87 -2.64 -2.79 -9.66
CA SER A 87 -1.22 -3.09 -9.46
C SER A 87 -0.32 -2.53 -10.57
N GLU A 88 -0.82 -2.28 -11.78
CA GLU A 88 -0.05 -1.60 -12.84
C GLU A 88 0.09 -0.10 -12.60
N GLU A 89 -0.88 0.49 -11.89
CA GLU A 89 -1.01 1.93 -11.70
C GLU A 89 -0.25 2.41 -10.47
N ILE A 90 -0.49 1.78 -9.30
CA ILE A 90 0.05 2.23 -8.02
C ILE A 90 0.49 1.06 -7.14
N CYS A 91 1.72 1.18 -6.63
CA CYS A 91 2.27 0.35 -5.56
C CYS A 91 2.61 1.22 -4.35
N TYR A 92 2.11 0.82 -3.18
CA TYR A 92 2.55 1.35 -1.90
C TYR A 92 3.76 0.55 -1.44
N MET A 93 4.78 1.25 -0.97
CA MET A 93 5.99 0.66 -0.41
C MET A 93 6.31 1.40 0.88
N ASP A 94 6.58 0.62 1.93
CA ASP A 94 6.90 1.09 3.27
C ASP A 94 7.63 -0.04 4.00
N ALA A 95 8.52 0.35 4.91
CA ALA A 95 9.39 -0.55 5.66
C ALA A 95 9.25 -0.32 7.18
N SER A 96 9.29 -1.41 7.95
CA SER A 96 9.29 -1.37 9.42
C SER A 96 10.17 -2.50 9.94
N ALA A 97 10.90 -2.25 11.02
CA ALA A 97 11.64 -3.30 11.73
C ALA A 97 10.95 -3.75 13.03
N ALA A 98 11.73 -4.42 13.89
CA ALA A 98 11.35 -4.99 15.19
C ALA A 98 10.39 -6.20 15.15
N PHE A 99 10.39 -6.96 14.05
CA PHE A 99 9.56 -8.16 13.90
C PHE A 99 10.19 -9.44 14.47
N ASP A 100 11.49 -9.41 14.73
CA ASP A 100 12.26 -10.51 15.31
C ASP A 100 13.44 -9.97 16.16
N PRO A 101 14.12 -10.84 16.93
CA PRO A 101 15.26 -10.46 17.75
C PRO A 101 16.46 -9.90 16.97
N LEU A 102 16.57 -10.19 15.67
CA LEU A 102 17.65 -9.66 14.82
C LEU A 102 17.35 -8.26 14.28
N ASN A 103 16.17 -7.72 14.61
CA ASN A 103 15.68 -6.45 14.11
C ASN A 103 15.67 -6.38 12.57
N THR A 104 15.28 -7.49 11.93
CA THR A 104 15.10 -7.58 10.48
C THR A 104 14.02 -6.56 10.05
N SER A 105 14.34 -5.79 9.02
CA SER A 105 13.37 -4.89 8.40
C SER A 105 12.45 -5.67 7.47
N ILE A 106 11.15 -5.39 7.57
CA ILE A 106 10.13 -5.89 6.64
C ILE A 106 9.71 -4.74 5.75
N THR A 107 9.94 -4.87 4.44
CA THR A 107 9.36 -4.00 3.42
C THR A 107 8.15 -4.68 2.80
N LEU A 108 7.03 -3.96 2.77
CA LEU A 108 5.78 -4.44 2.18
C LEU A 108 5.54 -3.77 0.82
N LEU A 109 5.15 -4.57 -0.18
CA LEU A 109 4.65 -4.07 -1.45
C LEU A 109 3.15 -4.35 -1.53
N TYR A 110 2.35 -3.32 -1.77
CA TYR A 110 0.89 -3.43 -1.81
C TYR A 110 0.31 -2.64 -2.97
N SER A 111 -0.84 -3.07 -3.47
CA SER A 111 -1.72 -2.22 -4.27
C SER A 111 -3.08 -2.09 -3.60
N SER A 112 -3.92 -1.17 -4.09
CA SER A 112 -5.26 -0.96 -3.56
C SER A 112 -6.32 -1.17 -4.63
N CYS A 113 -7.45 -1.73 -4.22
CA CYS A 113 -8.62 -1.90 -5.06
C CYS A 113 -9.90 -1.70 -4.22
N ALA A 114 -11.06 -1.98 -4.80
CA ALA A 114 -12.36 -1.80 -4.13
C ALA A 114 -12.46 -2.57 -2.79
N VAL A 115 -11.75 -3.71 -2.66
CA VAL A 115 -11.76 -4.56 -1.45
C VAL A 115 -10.71 -4.17 -0.40
N GLY A 116 -9.91 -3.14 -0.68
CA GLY A 116 -8.86 -2.63 0.21
C GLY A 116 -7.45 -2.85 -0.34
N ALA A 117 -6.46 -2.83 0.57
CA ALA A 117 -5.08 -3.13 0.23
C ALA A 117 -4.89 -4.64 0.04
N LEU A 118 -4.18 -5.02 -1.03
CA LEU A 118 -3.79 -6.40 -1.30
C LEU A 118 -2.27 -6.49 -1.50
N PRO A 119 -1.61 -7.53 -0.95
CA PRO A 119 -0.17 -7.65 -1.02
C PRO A 119 0.31 -8.04 -2.42
N LEU A 120 1.46 -7.49 -2.81
CA LEU A 120 2.20 -7.82 -4.03
C LEU A 120 3.49 -8.60 -3.72
N GLY A 121 4.11 -8.33 -2.58
CA GLY A 121 5.32 -9.01 -2.16
C GLY A 121 5.77 -8.55 -0.77
N VAL A 122 6.63 -9.33 -0.15
CA VAL A 122 7.25 -9.02 1.14
C VAL A 122 8.75 -9.24 1.03
N LEU A 123 9.53 -8.26 1.51
CA LEU A 123 10.98 -8.33 1.55
C LEU A 123 11.47 -8.18 2.98
N PHE A 124 12.52 -8.91 3.29
CA PHE A 124 13.18 -8.93 4.57
C PHE A 124 14.64 -8.59 4.36
N THR A 125 15.16 -7.59 5.08
CA THR A 125 16.56 -7.20 5.01
C THR A 125 17.15 -7.05 6.40
N SER A 126 18.43 -7.40 6.57
CA SER A 126 19.17 -7.12 7.82
C SER A 126 19.53 -5.65 7.99
N ASP A 127 19.45 -4.85 6.92
CA ASP A 127 19.73 -3.42 6.95
C ASP A 127 18.58 -2.64 6.32
N GLU A 128 18.10 -1.62 7.02
CA GLU A 128 17.09 -0.68 6.51
C GLU A 128 17.66 0.28 5.46
N LEU A 129 18.99 0.46 5.43
CA LEU A 129 19.68 1.40 4.52
C LEU A 129 19.78 0.87 3.08
N GLU A 130 19.68 -0.44 2.89
CA GLU A 130 19.78 -1.11 1.60
C GLU A 130 18.56 -2.02 1.37
N ILE A 131 17.47 -1.42 0.90
CA ILE A 131 16.37 -2.22 0.33
C ILE A 131 16.85 -2.70 -1.04
N THR A 132 17.22 -3.96 -1.14
CA THR A 132 17.57 -4.59 -2.43
C THR A 132 16.40 -5.43 -2.91
N LEU A 133 15.65 -4.91 -3.87
CA LEU A 133 14.52 -5.61 -4.48
C LEU A 133 15.01 -6.61 -5.54
N GLU A 134 14.91 -7.89 -5.22
CA GLU A 134 15.08 -8.99 -6.17
C GLU A 134 13.87 -9.07 -7.11
N LYS A 135 13.94 -8.45 -8.29
CA LYS A 135 12.83 -8.50 -9.28
C LYS A 135 12.51 -9.90 -9.79
N THR A 136 13.50 -10.79 -9.76
CA THR A 136 13.45 -12.17 -10.26
C THR A 136 12.35 -12.99 -9.58
N ILE A 137 11.93 -12.61 -8.37
CA ILE A 137 10.84 -13.26 -7.63
C ILE A 137 9.45 -12.95 -8.19
N LEU A 138 9.32 -11.81 -8.89
CA LEU A 138 8.04 -11.35 -9.37
C LEU A 138 7.62 -12.19 -10.59
N PRO A 139 6.34 -12.53 -10.72
CA PRO A 139 5.87 -13.31 -11.85
C PRO A 139 6.08 -12.56 -13.18
N SER A 140 6.17 -13.29 -14.30
CA SER A 140 6.29 -12.68 -15.63
C SER A 140 5.12 -11.74 -15.96
N HIS A 141 3.93 -12.03 -15.44
CA HIS A 141 2.72 -11.19 -15.52
C HIS A 141 2.64 -10.11 -14.45
N ALA A 142 3.73 -9.79 -13.74
CA ALA A 142 3.73 -8.80 -12.67
C ALA A 142 3.12 -7.46 -13.09
N PHE A 143 2.44 -6.82 -12.14
CA PHE A 143 1.83 -5.51 -12.28
C PHE A 143 0.87 -5.44 -13.48
N TYR A 144 -0.09 -6.37 -13.53
CA TYR A 144 -1.09 -6.53 -14.58
C TYR A 144 -0.48 -6.64 -15.99
N GLY A 145 0.63 -7.36 -16.11
CA GLY A 145 1.30 -7.61 -17.38
C GLY A 145 2.29 -6.53 -17.83
N ARG A 146 2.57 -5.50 -17.01
CA ARG A 146 3.70 -4.59 -17.27
C ARG A 146 5.06 -5.28 -17.11
N GLY A 147 5.11 -6.34 -16.32
CA GLY A 147 6.29 -7.15 -16.08
C GLY A 147 7.18 -6.60 -14.96
N ALA A 148 8.00 -7.50 -14.40
CA ALA A 148 8.87 -7.22 -13.26
C ALA A 148 9.91 -6.13 -13.56
N GLU A 149 10.36 -6.00 -14.81
CA GLU A 149 11.38 -5.00 -15.18
C GLU A 149 10.83 -3.58 -15.28
N VAL A 150 9.58 -3.44 -15.72
CA VAL A 150 8.95 -2.13 -15.92
C VAL A 150 8.32 -1.63 -14.63
N GLY A 151 7.66 -2.51 -13.87
CA GLY A 151 7.00 -2.14 -12.62
C GLY A 151 5.68 -1.37 -12.79
N PRO A 152 5.11 -0.85 -11.68
CA PRO A 152 3.92 -0.01 -11.64
C PRO A 152 4.21 1.43 -12.11
N ILE A 153 3.19 2.24 -12.40
CA ILE A 153 3.37 3.61 -12.93
C ILE A 153 3.86 4.51 -11.79
N VAL A 154 3.24 4.34 -10.62
CA VAL A 154 3.47 5.15 -9.44
C VAL A 154 3.89 4.26 -8.28
N PHE A 155 4.94 4.67 -7.57
CA PHE A 155 5.24 4.22 -6.23
C PHE A 155 4.85 5.30 -5.24
N LEU A 156 4.06 4.95 -4.22
CA LEU A 156 3.77 5.85 -3.11
C LEU A 156 4.55 5.40 -1.88
N THR A 157 5.49 6.24 -1.45
CA THR A 157 6.43 5.93 -0.36
C THR A 157 6.48 7.03 0.68
N ASP A 158 7.25 6.79 1.74
CA ASP A 158 7.65 7.81 2.68
C ASP A 158 8.90 8.55 2.16
N ASP A 159 9.35 9.60 2.88
CA ASP A 159 10.58 10.33 2.52
C ASP A 159 11.81 9.58 3.08
N SER A 160 12.03 8.36 2.59
CA SER A 160 13.17 7.51 2.93
C SER A 160 14.20 7.51 1.80
N SER A 161 15.48 7.69 2.16
CA SER A 161 16.59 7.56 1.21
C SER A 161 16.75 6.12 0.73
N ALA A 162 16.54 5.13 1.59
CA ALA A 162 16.68 3.73 1.25
C ALA A 162 15.62 3.30 0.22
N GLU A 163 14.35 3.67 0.45
CA GLU A 163 13.26 3.41 -0.51
C GLU A 163 13.51 4.10 -1.84
N ARG A 164 13.95 5.36 -1.82
CA ARG A 164 14.28 6.09 -3.03
C ARG A 164 15.39 5.38 -3.81
N ASN A 165 16.52 5.08 -3.17
CA ASN A 165 17.68 4.50 -3.84
C ASN A 165 17.32 3.12 -4.43
N SER A 166 16.54 2.34 -3.68
CA SER A 166 16.03 1.04 -4.11
C SER A 166 15.13 1.15 -5.35
N LEU A 167 14.16 2.07 -5.33
CA LEU A 167 13.25 2.28 -6.45
C LEU A 167 13.97 2.86 -7.69
N GLU A 168 14.93 3.75 -7.51
CA GLU A 168 15.74 4.29 -8.62
C GLU A 168 16.60 3.21 -9.27
N LEU A 169 17.12 2.27 -8.47
CA LEU A 169 17.89 1.12 -8.98
C LEU A 169 16.99 0.11 -9.69
N CYS A 170 15.86 -0.25 -9.08
CA CYS A 170 15.01 -1.32 -9.59
C CYS A 170 14.03 -0.82 -10.66
N TRP A 171 13.33 0.28 -10.44
CA TRP A 171 12.33 0.80 -11.39
C TRP A 171 12.61 2.26 -11.73
N PRO A 172 13.69 2.55 -12.49
CA PRO A 172 14.08 3.92 -12.84
C PRO A 172 13.02 4.68 -13.66
N GLN A 173 12.11 3.96 -14.31
CA GLN A 173 10.99 4.54 -15.07
C GLN A 173 9.73 4.74 -14.21
N GLY A 174 9.70 4.20 -12.99
CA GLY A 174 8.59 4.33 -12.06
C GLY A 174 8.56 5.73 -11.45
N ILE A 175 7.37 6.34 -11.38
CA ILE A 175 7.20 7.66 -10.79
C ILE A 175 7.08 7.50 -9.27
N ARG A 176 8.10 7.92 -8.53
CA ARG A 176 8.06 7.94 -7.07
C ARG A 176 7.35 9.18 -6.56
N LEU A 177 6.31 8.99 -5.75
CA LEU A 177 5.60 10.04 -5.04
C LEU A 177 5.68 9.83 -3.54
N LEU A 178 5.71 10.94 -2.81
CA LEU A 178 5.64 11.00 -1.37
C LEU A 178 4.18 11.01 -0.91
N CYS A 179 3.94 10.33 0.22
CA CYS A 179 2.70 10.44 0.95
C CYS A 179 2.40 11.91 1.34
N THR A 180 1.23 12.42 0.96
CA THR A 180 0.80 13.79 1.29
C THR A 180 0.71 14.00 2.79
N PHE A 181 0.25 12.99 3.53
CA PHE A 181 0.18 13.09 4.99
C PHE A 181 1.55 13.36 5.59
N HIS A 182 2.58 12.63 5.17
CA HIS A 182 3.94 12.81 5.66
C HIS A 182 4.58 14.14 5.24
N VAL A 183 4.35 14.58 4.00
CA VAL A 183 4.78 15.93 3.56
C VAL A 183 4.15 17.02 4.44
N LEU A 184 2.84 16.94 4.65
CA LEU A 184 2.11 17.91 5.49
C LEU A 184 2.52 17.83 6.96
N GLN A 185 2.71 16.62 7.50
CA GLN A 185 3.12 16.42 8.89
C GLN A 185 4.55 16.93 9.12
N ALA A 186 5.48 16.66 8.21
CA ALA A 186 6.84 17.19 8.28
C ALA A 186 6.85 18.72 8.23
N PHE A 187 6.09 19.31 7.29
CA PHE A 187 5.96 20.76 7.19
C PHE A 187 5.31 21.36 8.45
N TRP A 188 4.28 20.72 9.01
CA TRP A 188 3.65 21.17 10.24
C TRP A 188 4.60 21.13 11.45
N ARG A 189 5.38 20.04 11.60
CA ARG A 189 6.43 19.95 12.62
C ARG A 189 7.47 21.06 12.44
N TRP A 190 7.88 21.32 11.20
CA TRP A 190 8.81 22.39 10.86
C TRP A 190 8.26 23.76 11.29
N LEU A 191 6.99 24.07 11.00
CA LEU A 191 6.35 25.32 11.43
C LEU A 191 6.25 25.49 12.95
N HIS A 192 6.22 24.38 13.69
CA HIS A 192 6.11 24.37 15.15
C HIS A 192 7.46 24.41 15.88
N ASP A 193 8.57 24.17 15.19
CA ASP A 193 9.90 24.27 15.77
C ASP A 193 10.22 25.75 16.09
N SER A 194 10.53 26.01 17.36
CA SER A 194 10.80 27.36 17.87
C SER A 194 11.99 28.03 17.19
N LYS A 195 12.95 27.25 16.67
CA LYS A 195 14.14 27.73 15.95
C LYS A 195 13.82 28.45 14.64
N HIS A 196 12.63 28.23 14.09
CA HIS A 196 12.22 28.85 12.82
C HIS A 196 11.49 30.18 12.99
N HIS A 197 11.20 30.57 14.24
CA HIS A 197 10.60 31.86 14.59
C HIS A 197 9.27 32.17 13.85
N ILE A 198 8.48 31.14 13.53
CA ILE A 198 7.15 31.29 12.95
C ILE A 198 6.15 31.66 14.04
N LYS A 199 5.50 32.82 13.89
CA LYS A 199 4.46 33.30 14.82
C LYS A 199 3.32 32.30 14.90
N LYS A 200 2.74 32.13 16.10
CA LYS A 200 1.74 31.10 16.38
C LYS A 200 0.48 31.31 15.52
N GLU A 201 0.07 32.56 15.36
CA GLU A 201 -1.07 33.00 14.56
C GLU A 201 -0.92 32.73 13.05
N ASP A 202 0.31 32.67 12.54
CA ASP A 202 0.58 32.47 11.11
C ASP A 202 0.71 30.99 10.73
N ARG A 203 0.95 30.08 11.68
CA ARG A 203 1.16 28.64 11.40
C ARG A 203 -0.01 28.01 10.67
N ALA A 204 -1.23 28.22 11.16
CA ALA A 204 -2.45 27.67 10.56
C ALA A 204 -2.72 28.25 9.16
N PRO A 205 -2.67 29.58 8.94
CA PRO A 205 -2.75 30.18 7.60
C PRO A 205 -1.69 29.65 6.62
N ILE A 206 -0.44 29.51 7.05
CA ILE A 206 0.65 28.96 6.22
C ILE A 206 0.31 27.51 5.83
N MET A 207 -0.13 26.70 6.78
CA MET A 207 -0.50 25.31 6.56
C MET A 207 -1.71 25.14 5.64
N GLU A 208 -2.74 25.98 5.79
CA GLU A 208 -3.90 25.99 4.90
C GLU A 208 -3.49 26.27 3.46
N LYS A 209 -2.58 27.22 3.26
CA LYS A 209 -2.08 27.55 1.92
C LYS A 209 -1.23 26.42 1.33
N MET A 210 -0.37 25.78 2.14
CA MET A 210 0.36 24.59 1.73
C MET A 210 -0.58 23.46 1.30
N LYS A 211 -1.69 23.24 2.02
CA LYS A 211 -2.72 22.27 1.61
C LYS A 211 -3.31 22.61 0.25
N LYS A 212 -3.66 23.88 -0.02
CA LYS A 212 -4.20 24.31 -1.33
C LYS A 212 -3.22 24.04 -2.46
N ILE A 213 -1.94 24.30 -2.25
CA ILE A 213 -0.88 23.98 -3.21
C ILE A 213 -0.82 22.47 -3.47
N LEU A 214 -0.73 21.67 -2.41
CA LEU A 214 -0.55 20.22 -2.51
C LEU A 214 -1.74 19.49 -3.14
N TYR A 215 -2.96 19.97 -2.89
CA TYR A 215 -4.21 19.40 -3.43
C TYR A 215 -4.67 20.04 -4.74
N SER A 216 -3.86 20.91 -5.35
CA SER A 216 -4.17 21.51 -6.64
C SER A 216 -4.37 20.44 -7.71
N THR A 217 -5.38 20.63 -8.56
CA THR A 217 -5.76 19.66 -9.60
C THR A 217 -5.02 19.87 -10.91
N SER A 218 -4.32 21.00 -11.05
CA SER A 218 -3.52 21.35 -12.22
C SER A 218 -2.26 22.15 -11.86
N GLY A 219 -1.26 22.12 -12.75
CA GLY A 219 -0.05 22.93 -12.61
C GLY A 219 -0.34 24.44 -12.50
N PRO A 220 -1.14 25.04 -13.39
CA PRO A 220 -1.50 26.45 -13.30
C PRO A 220 -2.19 26.84 -11.98
N GLU A 221 -3.11 26.02 -11.48
CA GLU A 221 -3.75 26.24 -10.17
C GLU A 221 -2.72 26.22 -9.02
N MET A 222 -1.81 25.26 -9.06
CA MET A 222 -0.72 25.12 -8.09
C MET A 222 0.20 26.36 -8.10
N ASP A 223 0.54 26.88 -9.29
CA ASP A 223 1.38 28.06 -9.45
C ASP A 223 0.69 29.33 -8.93
N VAL A 224 -0.62 29.47 -9.12
CA VAL A 224 -1.41 30.56 -8.51
C VAL A 224 -1.30 30.50 -7.00
N HIS A 225 -1.59 29.34 -6.39
CA HIS A 225 -1.49 29.19 -4.94
C HIS A 225 -0.08 29.37 -4.40
N TYR A 226 0.93 28.96 -5.17
CA TYR A 226 2.33 29.20 -4.84
C TYR A 226 2.65 30.70 -4.83
N ASN A 227 2.29 31.44 -5.87
CA ASN A 227 2.54 32.88 -5.94
C ASN A 227 1.86 33.64 -4.78
N GLU A 228 0.62 33.28 -4.46
CA GLU A 228 -0.10 33.83 -3.31
C GLU A 228 0.60 33.48 -1.97
N PHE A 229 1.17 32.27 -1.84
CA PHE A 229 1.97 31.88 -0.68
C PHE A 229 3.21 32.77 -0.54
N LYS A 230 3.92 33.02 -1.65
CA LYS A 230 5.11 33.89 -1.67
C LYS A 230 4.77 35.29 -1.19
N GLN A 231 3.76 35.91 -1.78
CA GLN A 231 3.35 37.28 -1.46
C GLN A 231 3.02 37.44 0.02
N LYS A 232 2.35 36.44 0.62
CA LYS A 232 1.85 36.54 2.00
C LYS A 232 2.89 36.18 3.06
N PHE A 233 3.75 35.19 2.80
CA PHE A 233 4.55 34.54 3.86
C PHE A 233 6.07 34.64 3.69
N TYR A 234 6.58 35.15 2.57
CA TYR A 234 8.04 35.25 2.35
C TYR A 234 8.75 36.32 3.19
N GLY A 235 8.01 37.08 4.02
CA GLY A 235 8.62 37.85 5.11
C GLY A 235 9.39 36.99 6.11
N TYR A 236 9.04 35.70 6.24
CA TYR A 236 9.80 34.72 7.04
C TYR A 236 10.96 34.14 6.22
N ASN A 237 12.19 34.63 6.45
CA ASN A 237 13.37 34.21 5.69
C ASN A 237 13.65 32.68 5.75
N LEU A 238 13.48 32.05 6.90
CA LEU A 238 13.69 30.61 7.06
C LEU A 238 12.60 29.80 6.35
N LEU A 239 11.34 30.27 6.41
CA LEU A 239 10.23 29.65 5.69
C LEU A 239 10.43 29.74 4.19
N ARG A 240 10.87 30.90 3.68
CA ARG A 240 11.22 31.09 2.27
C ARG A 240 12.25 30.04 1.85
N LYS A 241 13.38 29.94 2.57
CA LYS A 241 14.44 28.95 2.24
C LYS A 241 13.91 27.52 2.25
N HIS A 242 13.16 27.16 3.29
CA HIS A 242 12.60 25.81 3.43
C HIS A 242 11.59 25.49 2.33
N PHE A 243 10.70 26.43 2.01
CA PHE A 243 9.66 26.23 1.00
C PHE A 243 10.23 26.15 -0.42
N GLU A 244 11.26 26.94 -0.76
CA GLU A 244 11.93 26.83 -2.07
C GLU A 244 12.59 25.45 -2.25
N LEU A 245 13.21 24.90 -1.20
CA LEU A 245 13.74 23.52 -1.22
C LEU A 245 12.63 22.49 -1.46
N LEU A 246 11.49 22.66 -0.79
CA LEU A 246 10.33 21.79 -0.97
C LEU A 246 9.75 21.91 -2.39
N TRP A 247 9.66 23.13 -2.92
CA TRP A 247 9.16 23.44 -4.26
C TRP A 247 10.05 22.89 -5.38
N ASN A 248 11.37 22.91 -5.18
CA ASN A 248 12.33 22.30 -6.11
C ASN A 248 12.21 20.77 -6.19
N ARG A 249 11.59 20.15 -5.18
CA ARG A 249 11.28 18.72 -5.11
C ARG A 249 9.82 18.39 -5.45
N ARG A 250 9.06 19.33 -6.04
CA ARG A 250 7.61 19.18 -6.26
C ARG A 250 7.20 18.01 -7.15
N GLN A 251 8.05 17.57 -8.06
CA GLN A 251 7.82 16.37 -8.86
C GLN A 251 7.53 15.11 -8.01
N PHE A 252 7.98 15.08 -6.76
CA PHE A 252 7.76 13.97 -5.84
C PHE A 252 6.48 14.09 -5.02
N TRP A 253 5.77 15.22 -5.04
CA TRP A 253 4.55 15.38 -4.21
C TRP A 253 3.39 16.03 -4.95
N ALA A 254 3.64 16.70 -6.08
CA ALA A 254 2.64 17.23 -6.98
C ALA A 254 2.02 16.09 -7.80
N ARG A 255 0.69 16.14 -7.97
CA ARG A 255 -0.12 14.97 -8.35
C ARG A 255 -0.85 15.11 -9.67
N THR A 256 -0.34 15.96 -10.54
CA THR A 256 -1.03 16.32 -11.76
C THR A 256 -1.09 15.13 -12.72
N ARG A 257 -2.31 14.60 -12.93
CA ARG A 257 -2.66 13.61 -13.97
C ARG A 257 -2.01 12.22 -13.84
N LEU A 258 -1.71 11.79 -12.62
CA LEU A 258 -1.24 10.42 -12.36
C LEU A 258 -2.41 9.49 -12.00
N PRO A 259 -2.36 8.20 -12.38
CA PRO A 259 -3.44 7.23 -12.15
C PRO A 259 -3.44 6.74 -10.69
N MET A 260 -3.62 7.65 -9.74
CA MET A 260 -3.58 7.33 -8.31
C MET A 260 -4.93 6.89 -7.74
N ARG A 261 -6.02 7.01 -8.52
CA ARG A 261 -7.40 6.70 -8.10
C ARG A 261 -7.80 7.36 -6.77
N GLU A 262 -7.44 8.64 -6.61
CA GLU A 262 -7.60 9.42 -5.36
C GLU A 262 -6.90 8.84 -4.12
N ASN A 263 -5.92 7.95 -4.31
CA ASN A 263 -5.11 7.46 -3.22
C ASN A 263 -3.94 8.39 -2.96
N ASN A 264 -4.22 9.33 -2.08
CA ASN A 264 -3.36 10.44 -1.77
C ASN A 264 -2.43 10.19 -0.57
N THR A 265 -2.61 9.07 0.13
CA THR A 265 -1.90 8.75 1.37
C THR A 265 -1.43 7.30 1.36
N ASN A 266 -0.42 6.99 2.15
CA ASN A 266 0.08 5.64 2.45
C ASN A 266 -0.82 4.89 3.47
N ASN A 267 -1.99 5.42 3.82
CA ASN A 267 -2.92 4.82 4.78
C ASN A 267 -3.25 3.33 4.55
N TYR A 268 -3.19 2.87 3.29
CA TYR A 268 -3.36 1.46 2.95
C TYR A 268 -2.23 0.61 3.49
N ILE A 269 -0.97 1.04 3.32
CA ILE A 269 0.19 0.28 3.77
C ILE A 269 0.40 0.40 5.29
N GLU A 270 0.11 1.56 5.89
CA GLU A 270 0.11 1.72 7.36
C GLU A 270 -0.89 0.75 8.03
N ARG A 271 -2.10 0.65 7.46
CA ARG A 271 -3.09 -0.34 7.91
C ARG A 271 -2.64 -1.77 7.65
N SER A 272 -1.93 -2.03 6.56
CA SER A 272 -1.35 -3.35 6.29
C SER A 272 -0.30 -3.74 7.31
N PHE A 273 0.55 -2.81 7.76
CA PHE A 273 1.45 -3.05 8.90
C PHE A 273 0.70 -3.31 10.20
N GLY A 274 -0.40 -2.59 10.45
CA GLY A 274 -1.30 -2.89 11.56
C GLY A 274 -1.86 -4.32 11.49
N MET A 275 -2.34 -4.76 10.32
CA MET A 275 -2.82 -6.14 10.15
C MET A 275 -1.69 -7.17 10.30
N LEU A 276 -0.50 -6.87 9.79
CA LEU A 276 0.67 -7.72 9.93
C LEU A 276 1.01 -7.93 11.42
N LYS A 277 1.12 -6.83 12.19
CA LYS A 277 1.44 -6.87 13.62
C LYS A 277 0.33 -7.53 14.43
N ASP A 278 -0.93 -7.21 14.16
CA ASP A 278 -2.05 -7.57 15.03
C ASP A 278 -2.61 -8.96 14.76
N ILE A 279 -2.64 -9.37 13.49
CA ILE A 279 -3.32 -10.60 13.05
C ILE A 279 -2.30 -11.64 12.64
N ILE A 280 -1.33 -11.28 11.79
CA ILE A 280 -0.39 -12.25 11.22
C ILE A 280 0.65 -12.68 12.26
N PHE A 281 1.21 -11.71 12.98
CA PHE A 281 2.18 -11.92 14.06
C PHE A 281 1.52 -12.01 15.45
N ALA A 282 0.20 -11.75 15.55
CA ALA A 282 -0.55 -11.80 16.80
C ALA A 282 0.11 -10.99 17.96
N ARG A 283 0.68 -9.82 17.64
CA ARG A 283 1.45 -8.95 18.56
C ARG A 283 2.66 -9.63 19.22
N THR A 284 3.20 -10.67 18.59
CA THR A 284 4.41 -11.36 19.05
C THR A 284 5.58 -11.13 18.10
N GLN A 285 6.79 -11.10 18.63
CA GLN A 285 8.00 -11.18 17.79
C GLN A 285 8.18 -12.63 17.34
N ALA A 286 8.59 -12.79 16.09
CA ALA A 286 9.03 -14.10 15.60
C ALA A 286 10.29 -14.54 16.34
N PHE A 287 10.46 -15.85 16.52
CA PHE A 287 11.63 -16.44 17.17
C PHE A 287 12.91 -16.18 16.36
N ASN A 288 12.81 -16.31 15.04
CA ASN A 288 13.86 -16.10 14.05
C ASN A 288 13.23 -15.95 12.64
N PRO A 289 14.02 -15.67 11.58
CA PRO A 289 13.53 -15.54 10.21
C PRO A 289 12.77 -16.75 9.64
N VAL A 290 13.03 -17.97 10.13
CA VAL A 290 12.28 -19.18 9.73
C VAL A 290 10.81 -19.06 10.14
N GLN A 291 10.54 -18.59 11.37
CA GLN A 291 9.17 -18.37 11.81
C GLN A 291 8.49 -17.21 11.05
N ILE A 292 9.24 -16.17 10.70
CA ILE A 292 8.74 -15.08 9.87
C ILE A 292 8.26 -15.62 8.52
N PHE A 293 9.06 -16.47 7.87
CA PHE A 293 8.70 -17.11 6.61
C PHE A 293 7.35 -17.83 6.73
N HIS A 294 7.16 -18.65 7.76
CA HIS A 294 5.89 -19.34 8.01
C HIS A 294 4.72 -18.38 8.25
N PHE A 295 4.92 -17.28 8.97
CA PHE A 295 3.87 -16.27 9.16
C PHE A 295 3.43 -15.65 7.83
N ILE A 296 4.33 -15.43 6.88
CA ILE A 296 3.96 -14.91 5.56
C ILE A 296 3.31 -16.00 4.69
N THR A 297 3.97 -17.13 4.51
CA THR A 297 3.50 -18.17 3.57
C THR A 297 2.26 -18.91 4.07
N MET A 298 1.99 -18.91 5.38
CA MET A 298 0.80 -19.57 5.94
C MET A 298 -0.22 -18.58 6.48
N SER A 299 0.14 -17.80 7.50
CA SER A 299 -0.83 -16.97 8.23
C SER A 299 -1.37 -15.82 7.36
N MET A 300 -0.48 -15.10 6.67
CA MET A 300 -0.84 -13.99 5.80
C MET A 300 -1.66 -14.46 4.58
N GLU A 301 -1.23 -15.55 3.93
CA GLU A 301 -1.98 -16.12 2.82
C GLU A 301 -3.39 -16.56 3.24
N ARG A 302 -3.51 -17.29 4.36
CA ARG A 302 -4.82 -17.72 4.90
C ARG A 302 -5.71 -16.53 5.26
N PHE A 303 -5.15 -15.47 5.84
CA PHE A 303 -5.89 -14.26 6.19
C PHE A 303 -6.48 -13.58 4.95
N TYR A 304 -5.65 -13.30 3.94
CA TYR A 304 -6.13 -12.64 2.72
C TYR A 304 -7.07 -13.53 1.91
N ALA A 305 -6.83 -14.83 1.83
CA ALA A 305 -7.74 -15.77 1.17
C ALA A 305 -9.14 -15.75 1.82
N ARG A 306 -9.21 -15.85 3.15
CA ARG A 306 -10.49 -15.76 3.89
C ARG A 306 -11.18 -14.41 3.69
N ARG A 307 -10.42 -13.32 3.71
CA ARG A 307 -10.97 -11.98 3.49
C ARG A 307 -11.58 -11.84 2.09
N LEU A 308 -10.87 -12.31 1.06
CA LEU A 308 -11.35 -12.26 -0.32
C LEU A 308 -12.57 -13.17 -0.53
N LEU A 309 -12.55 -14.39 0.00
CA LEU A 309 -13.69 -15.31 -0.03
C LEU A 309 -14.91 -14.73 0.69
N GLY A 310 -14.70 -14.11 1.86
CA GLY A 310 -15.77 -13.44 2.61
C GLY A 310 -16.45 -12.34 1.78
N ILE A 311 -15.69 -11.59 0.98
CA ILE A 311 -16.25 -10.58 0.07
C ILE A 311 -16.96 -11.23 -1.12
N ALA A 312 -16.34 -12.25 -1.74
CA ALA A 312 -16.92 -12.97 -2.88
C ALA A 312 -18.28 -13.61 -2.54
N HIS A 313 -18.42 -14.14 -1.32
CA HIS A 313 -19.65 -14.73 -0.81
C HIS A 313 -20.62 -13.72 -0.16
N LYS A 314 -20.34 -12.42 -0.26
CA LYS A 314 -21.15 -11.35 0.36
C LYS A 314 -21.38 -11.56 1.87
N HIS A 315 -20.40 -12.13 2.57
CA HIS A 315 -20.51 -12.37 4.00
C HIS A 315 -20.54 -11.03 4.75
N PRO A 316 -21.58 -10.72 5.54
CA PRO A 316 -21.80 -9.35 6.02
C PRO A 316 -20.66 -8.79 6.88
N GLY A 317 -20.02 -9.63 7.72
CA GLY A 317 -18.86 -9.22 8.52
C GLY A 317 -17.60 -8.84 7.72
N HIS A 318 -17.53 -9.23 6.44
CA HIS A 318 -16.38 -9.01 5.55
C HIS A 318 -16.63 -7.94 4.47
N LEU A 319 -17.88 -7.48 4.30
CA LEU A 319 -18.26 -6.42 3.36
C LEU A 319 -17.94 -5.01 3.88
N ARG A 320 -16.71 -4.79 4.36
CA ARG A 320 -16.23 -3.44 4.75
C ARG A 320 -15.67 -2.70 3.54
N ILE A 321 -16.50 -2.47 2.54
CA ILE A 321 -16.14 -1.68 1.35
C ILE A 321 -16.18 -0.20 1.70
N ALA A 322 -15.13 0.53 1.32
CA ALA A 322 -15.06 1.97 1.56
C ALA A 322 -16.22 2.69 0.86
N ARG A 323 -16.82 3.68 1.54
CA ARG A 323 -18.04 4.36 1.05
C ARG A 323 -17.88 4.92 -0.36
N ARG A 324 -16.68 5.39 -0.72
CA ARG A 324 -16.38 5.93 -2.07
C ARG A 324 -16.62 4.92 -3.20
N PHE A 325 -16.48 3.61 -2.96
CA PHE A 325 -16.73 2.55 -3.94
C PHE A 325 -18.20 2.10 -3.97
N LEU A 326 -19.08 2.70 -3.15
CA LEU A 326 -20.54 2.50 -3.14
C LEU A 326 -21.28 3.63 -3.88
N CYS A 327 -20.56 4.43 -4.67
CA CYS A 327 -21.09 5.49 -5.53
C CYS A 327 -21.85 6.66 -4.87
N PRO A 328 -21.67 7.07 -3.60
CA PRO A 328 -22.58 8.01 -2.94
C PRO A 328 -22.82 9.29 -3.76
N GLY A 329 -24.08 9.61 -4.04
CA GLY A 329 -24.47 10.81 -4.79
C GLY A 329 -24.53 10.63 -6.31
N TRP A 330 -24.40 9.40 -6.81
CA TRP A 330 -24.70 9.07 -8.21
C TRP A 330 -26.16 9.36 -8.57
N GLU A 331 -27.06 9.26 -7.60
CA GLU A 331 -28.50 9.51 -7.75
C GLU A 331 -28.81 10.96 -8.13
N LYS A 332 -27.86 11.87 -7.89
CA LYS A 332 -27.98 13.29 -8.26
C LYS A 332 -27.66 13.54 -9.73
N VAL A 333 -27.08 12.57 -10.43
CA VAL A 333 -26.81 12.65 -11.87
C VAL A 333 -28.08 12.22 -12.59
N ASP A 334 -28.60 13.07 -13.48
CA ASP A 334 -29.78 12.72 -14.29
C ASP A 334 -29.45 11.56 -15.23
N ALA A 335 -29.95 10.39 -14.88
CA ALA A 335 -29.72 9.16 -15.62
C ALA A 335 -30.29 9.22 -17.04
N ASN A 336 -31.36 9.99 -17.28
CA ASN A 336 -32.00 10.06 -18.60
C ASN A 336 -31.11 10.75 -19.63
N LEU A 337 -30.27 11.69 -19.18
CA LEU A 337 -29.33 12.42 -20.03
C LEU A 337 -28.02 11.67 -20.29
N ILE A 338 -27.80 10.50 -19.66
CA ILE A 338 -26.61 9.69 -19.90
C ILE A 338 -26.71 8.97 -21.25
N GLN A 339 -25.74 9.20 -22.13
CA GLN A 339 -25.70 8.64 -23.48
C GLN A 339 -24.43 7.83 -23.70
N LYS A 340 -24.53 6.72 -24.45
CA LYS A 340 -23.37 5.97 -24.93
C LYS A 340 -22.82 6.68 -26.18
N THR A 341 -21.50 6.80 -26.29
CA THR A 341 -20.88 7.39 -27.49
C THR A 341 -20.59 6.31 -28.54
N ASN A 342 -20.03 6.75 -29.66
CA ASN A 342 -19.61 5.89 -30.77
C ASN A 342 -18.34 5.09 -30.42
N ILE A 343 -17.66 5.44 -29.31
CA ILE A 343 -16.44 4.81 -28.85
C ILE A 343 -16.80 3.75 -27.81
N ASP A 344 -16.20 2.57 -27.93
CA ASP A 344 -16.43 1.49 -26.98
C ASP A 344 -16.09 1.89 -25.54
N PHE A 345 -16.96 1.47 -24.61
CA PHE A 345 -16.85 1.74 -23.17
C PHE A 345 -16.95 3.22 -22.78
N GLU A 346 -17.31 4.10 -23.70
CA GLU A 346 -17.41 5.54 -23.46
C GLU A 346 -18.85 6.03 -23.37
N PHE A 347 -19.08 6.91 -22.39
CA PHE A 347 -20.38 7.47 -22.06
C PHE A 347 -20.26 8.96 -21.76
N ILE A 348 -21.32 9.71 -22.05
CA ILE A 348 -21.46 11.11 -21.68
C ILE A 348 -22.44 11.17 -20.52
N ALA A 349 -22.03 11.81 -19.41
CA ALA A 349 -22.87 12.00 -18.23
C ALA A 349 -22.95 13.48 -17.84
N PRO A 350 -24.14 14.00 -17.48
CA PRO A 350 -24.29 15.40 -17.12
C PRO A 350 -23.67 15.70 -15.75
N SER A 351 -23.29 16.96 -15.54
CA SER A 351 -22.94 17.46 -14.22
C SER A 351 -24.19 17.54 -13.35
N ALA A 352 -24.11 16.99 -12.13
CA ALA A 352 -25.20 17.10 -11.15
C ALA A 352 -25.35 18.51 -10.53
N SER A 353 -24.50 19.47 -10.91
CA SER A 353 -24.45 20.80 -10.26
C SER A 353 -24.53 21.96 -11.27
N ASN A 354 -24.07 21.76 -12.50
CA ASN A 354 -23.99 22.81 -13.51
C ASN A 354 -24.71 22.35 -14.78
N SER A 355 -25.82 23.00 -15.11
CA SER A 355 -26.54 22.75 -16.35
C SER A 355 -25.63 22.98 -17.56
N GLY A 356 -25.74 22.11 -18.56
CA GLY A 356 -24.96 22.20 -19.81
C GLY A 356 -23.51 21.68 -19.73
N ILE A 357 -22.99 21.34 -18.54
CA ILE A 357 -21.68 20.69 -18.42
C ILE A 357 -21.85 19.18 -18.49
N PHE A 358 -21.07 18.54 -19.35
CA PHE A 358 -21.01 17.09 -19.49
C PHE A 358 -19.59 16.58 -19.27
N TYR A 359 -19.51 15.36 -18.74
CA TYR A 359 -18.26 14.64 -18.53
C TYR A 359 -18.26 13.35 -19.32
N ILE A 360 -17.09 13.01 -19.84
CA ILE A 360 -16.85 11.74 -20.53
C ILE A 360 -16.45 10.72 -19.47
N VAL A 361 -17.09 9.55 -19.49
CA VAL A 361 -16.85 8.42 -18.60
C VAL A 361 -16.38 7.25 -19.45
N ASN A 362 -15.21 6.70 -19.14
CA ASN A 362 -14.72 5.48 -19.78
C ASN A 362 -14.70 4.33 -18.76
N THR A 363 -15.59 3.35 -18.96
CA THR A 363 -15.78 2.23 -18.02
C THR A 363 -14.67 1.20 -18.09
N LYS A 364 -13.98 1.08 -19.23
CA LYS A 364 -12.85 0.15 -19.41
C LYS A 364 -11.64 0.56 -18.57
N ILE A 365 -11.30 1.84 -18.53
CA ILE A 365 -10.17 2.35 -17.73
C ILE A 365 -10.61 2.85 -16.33
N GLY A 366 -11.92 2.98 -16.11
CA GLY A 366 -12.47 3.46 -14.83
C GLY A 366 -12.05 4.90 -14.54
N ALA A 367 -12.23 5.79 -15.53
CA ALA A 367 -11.88 7.20 -15.43
C ALA A 367 -13.04 8.09 -15.93
N CYS A 368 -13.00 9.36 -15.55
CA CYS A 368 -13.98 10.35 -15.97
C CYS A 368 -13.32 11.72 -16.11
N THR A 369 -13.74 12.56 -17.04
CA THR A 369 -13.16 13.90 -17.24
C THR A 369 -13.52 14.91 -16.15
N CYS A 370 -14.32 14.53 -15.15
CA CYS A 370 -14.56 15.39 -13.99
C CYS A 370 -13.33 15.47 -13.07
N PRO A 371 -13.19 16.54 -12.26
CA PRO A 371 -12.00 16.75 -11.40
C PRO A 371 -11.61 15.56 -10.51
N VAL A 372 -12.61 14.85 -9.97
CA VAL A 372 -12.45 13.62 -9.15
C VAL A 372 -11.96 12.44 -9.99
N GLY A 373 -12.61 12.21 -11.14
CA GLY A 373 -12.43 11.00 -11.95
C GLY A 373 -11.22 11.04 -12.88
N ILE A 374 -10.60 12.20 -13.08
CA ILE A 374 -9.50 12.37 -14.05
C ILE A 374 -8.24 11.60 -13.63
N SER A 375 -8.10 11.33 -12.33
CA SER A 375 -7.03 10.48 -11.76
C SER A 375 -7.43 8.99 -11.67
N GLY A 376 -8.59 8.61 -12.24
CA GLY A 376 -9.19 7.28 -12.09
C GLY A 376 -9.94 7.07 -10.78
N GLY A 377 -10.17 8.12 -9.98
CA GLY A 377 -10.90 8.04 -8.71
C GLY A 377 -12.38 7.74 -8.88
N PRO A 378 -13.04 7.06 -7.92
CA PRO A 378 -14.47 6.77 -7.98
C PRO A 378 -15.30 8.07 -7.89
N CYS A 379 -15.97 8.45 -8.98
CA CYS A 379 -16.83 9.64 -9.02
C CYS A 379 -18.31 9.30 -9.24
N LYS A 380 -19.20 10.26 -8.90
CA LYS A 380 -20.66 10.12 -9.08
C LYS A 380 -21.08 9.82 -10.53
N HIS A 381 -20.36 10.33 -11.52
CA HIS A 381 -20.67 10.10 -12.95
C HIS A 381 -20.36 8.66 -13.37
N GLN A 382 -19.22 8.11 -12.93
CA GLN A 382 -18.90 6.71 -13.15
C GLN A 382 -19.91 5.80 -12.44
N GLY A 383 -20.30 6.14 -11.21
CA GLY A 383 -21.34 5.43 -10.48
C GLY A 383 -22.68 5.44 -11.22
N ALA A 384 -23.10 6.59 -11.75
CA ALA A 384 -24.36 6.71 -12.49
C ALA A 384 -24.37 5.88 -13.78
N VAL A 385 -23.27 5.85 -14.52
CA VAL A 385 -23.09 4.99 -15.71
C VAL A 385 -23.12 3.51 -15.30
N ALA A 386 -22.37 3.13 -14.27
CA ALA A 386 -22.31 1.76 -13.78
C ALA A 386 -23.69 1.23 -13.33
N MET A 387 -24.47 2.07 -12.63
CA MET A 387 -25.82 1.72 -12.17
C MET A 387 -26.82 1.67 -13.32
N LYS A 388 -26.84 2.67 -14.22
CA LYS A 388 -27.79 2.72 -15.34
C LYS A 388 -27.63 1.54 -16.31
N PHE A 389 -26.38 1.16 -16.61
CA PHE A 389 -26.10 0.12 -17.59
C PHE A 389 -25.70 -1.23 -16.97
N HIS A 390 -25.74 -1.34 -15.63
CA HIS A 390 -25.31 -2.53 -14.89
C HIS A 390 -23.89 -3.02 -15.25
N ILE A 391 -22.96 -2.07 -15.46
CA ILE A 391 -21.58 -2.37 -15.88
C ILE A 391 -20.67 -2.42 -14.67
N SER A 392 -20.01 -3.56 -14.46
CA SER A 392 -18.92 -3.66 -13.47
C SER A 392 -17.70 -2.91 -13.95
N THR A 393 -17.11 -2.12 -13.05
CA THR A 393 -15.92 -1.30 -13.37
C THR A 393 -14.86 -1.50 -12.31
N LEU A 394 -13.65 -0.99 -12.58
CA LEU A 394 -12.51 -1.07 -11.64
C LEU A 394 -12.80 -0.40 -10.30
N ASN A 395 -13.68 0.61 -10.30
CA ASN A 395 -14.01 1.42 -9.14
C ASN A 395 -15.31 0.98 -8.45
N PHE A 396 -16.15 0.18 -9.10
CA PHE A 396 -17.50 -0.08 -8.61
C PHE A 396 -17.91 -1.53 -8.84
N ILE A 397 -18.45 -2.15 -7.78
CA ILE A 397 -19.07 -3.46 -7.82
C ILE A 397 -20.59 -3.22 -7.92
N PRO A 398 -21.23 -3.36 -9.09
CA PRO A 398 -22.61 -2.92 -9.32
C PRO A 398 -23.64 -3.68 -8.51
N SER A 399 -23.29 -4.88 -8.04
CA SER A 399 -24.14 -5.73 -7.21
C SER A 399 -24.14 -5.33 -5.73
N LEU A 400 -23.48 -4.24 -5.37
CA LEU A 400 -23.37 -3.74 -4.00
C LEU A 400 -23.83 -2.28 -3.95
N THR A 401 -24.88 -2.06 -3.19
CA THR A 401 -25.50 -0.78 -2.88
C THR A 401 -25.07 -0.33 -1.48
N PRO A 402 -25.25 0.96 -1.13
CA PRO A 402 -25.10 1.41 0.25
C PRO A 402 -25.93 0.63 1.28
N ASN A 403 -27.03 0.01 0.85
CA ASN A 403 -27.92 -0.79 1.69
C ASN A 403 -27.41 -2.24 1.92
N ASP A 404 -26.48 -2.75 1.10
CA ASP A 404 -25.82 -4.04 1.34
C ASP A 404 -24.84 -4.01 2.54
N ARG A 405 -24.71 -2.85 3.21
CA ARG A 405 -24.08 -2.70 4.53
C ARG A 405 -24.97 -3.16 5.69
N MET A 406 -26.11 -3.79 5.43
CA MET A 406 -26.96 -4.31 6.49
C MET A 406 -26.58 -5.75 6.83
N ALA A 407 -25.68 -5.89 7.81
CA ALA A 407 -25.95 -6.84 8.88
C ALA A 407 -25.84 -6.12 10.21
N ASN A 408 -26.84 -6.40 11.05
CA ASN A 408 -26.91 -6.00 12.45
C ASN A 408 -25.65 -6.41 13.22
#